data_AF-A0A497EMW2-F1
#
_entry.id   AF-A0A497EMW2-F1
#
_cell.length_a   1.000
_cell.length_b   1.000
_cell.length_c   1.000
_cell.angle_alpha   90.00
_cell.angle_beta   90.00
_cell.angle_gamma   90.00
#
_symmetry.space_group_name_H-M   'P 1'
#
loop_
_entity.id
_entity.type
_entity.pdbx_description
1 polymer ?
#
loop_
_entity_poly.entity_id
_entity_poly.type
_entity_poly.pdbx_seq_one_letter_code
_entity_poly.pdbx_strand_id
1 'polypeptide(L)'
;MREHWGKLLCQVPGLDFYFIASGKINVYFPFLSYMSRRKKVLAQLEHLAYVILGVFACSMLNAMLAFLIYTLCALLIIPLEAFLAKKVRRFPTWEWASKLSFKSVLFTFCLILVNLTLYFSIGVYIAQALFKS
;
A
#
# COMPACT_ATOMS: atom_id res chain seq x y z
N MET A 1 8.82 21.67 -10.84
CA MET A 1 7.51 21.82 -10.17
C MET A 1 6.48 20.77 -10.58
N ARG A 2 6.12 20.61 -11.87
CA ARG A 2 5.11 19.61 -12.33
C ARG A 2 5.39 18.16 -11.93
N GLU A 3 6.65 17.71 -11.99
CA GLU A 3 7.02 16.34 -11.57
C GLU A 3 6.83 16.08 -10.08
N HIS A 4 7.09 17.08 -9.24
CA HIS A 4 7.03 16.94 -7.79
C HIS A 4 5.58 16.77 -7.32
N TRP A 5 4.69 17.62 -7.85
CA TRP A 5 3.24 17.50 -7.65
C TRP A 5 2.68 16.20 -8.25
N GLY A 6 3.16 15.78 -9.43
CA GLY A 6 2.76 14.50 -10.03
C GLY A 6 3.11 13.29 -9.15
N LYS A 7 4.30 13.27 -8.54
CA LYS A 7 4.71 12.24 -7.59
C LYS A 7 3.84 12.22 -6.33
N LEU A 8 3.52 13.40 -5.77
CA LEU A 8 2.62 13.53 -4.62
C LEU A 8 1.21 13.03 -4.94
N LEU A 9 0.64 13.47 -6.06
CA LEU A 9 -0.72 13.07 -6.47
C LEU A 9 -0.83 11.57 -6.76
N CYS A 10 0.22 10.94 -7.30
CA CYS A 10 0.28 9.49 -7.49
C CYS A 10 0.34 8.70 -6.17
N GLN A 11 0.58 9.35 -5.03
CA GLN A 11 0.60 8.72 -3.70
C GLN A 11 -0.69 8.98 -2.92
N VAL A 12 -1.56 9.87 -3.40
CA VAL A 12 -2.84 10.15 -2.75
C VAL A 12 -3.78 8.95 -2.98
N PRO A 13 -4.36 8.38 -1.91
CA PRO A 13 -5.34 7.30 -2.02
C PRO A 13 -6.48 7.66 -2.99
N GLY A 14 -6.76 6.78 -3.95
CA GLY A 14 -7.79 6.96 -4.97
C GLY A 14 -7.32 7.70 -6.24
N LEU A 15 -6.39 8.67 -6.13
CA LEU A 15 -5.79 9.29 -7.32
C LEU A 15 -4.73 8.38 -7.95
N ASP A 16 -4.02 7.60 -7.14
CA ASP A 16 -3.11 6.53 -7.57
C ASP A 16 -3.76 5.56 -8.57
N PHE A 17 -5.05 5.25 -8.41
CA PHE A 17 -5.85 4.45 -9.35
C PHE A 17 -5.83 5.01 -10.77
N TYR A 18 -6.06 6.33 -10.91
CA TYR A 18 -6.04 7.00 -12.21
C TYR A 18 -4.65 6.94 -12.84
N PHE A 19 -3.60 7.23 -12.07
CA PHE A 19 -2.23 7.23 -12.57
C PHE A 19 -1.74 5.83 -12.97
N ILE A 20 -2.22 4.78 -12.29
CA ILE A 20 -1.92 3.39 -12.62
C ILE A 20 -2.71 2.91 -13.83
N ALA A 21 -4.02 3.15 -13.86
CA ALA A 21 -4.88 2.74 -14.96
C ALA A 21 -4.48 3.39 -16.29
N SER A 22 -4.03 4.65 -16.25
CA SER A 22 -3.52 5.41 -17.39
C SER A 22 -2.05 5.13 -17.74
N GLY A 23 -1.34 4.33 -16.95
CA GLY A 23 0.09 4.02 -17.15
C GLY A 23 1.04 5.19 -16.85
N LYS A 24 0.51 6.37 -16.51
CA LYS A 24 1.28 7.57 -16.16
C LYS A 24 2.16 7.36 -14.92
N ILE A 25 1.84 6.39 -14.06
CA ILE A 25 2.67 6.04 -12.91
C ILE A 25 4.12 5.67 -13.30
N ASN A 26 4.34 5.10 -14.50
CA ASN A 26 5.69 4.77 -14.97
C ASN A 26 6.55 6.00 -15.25
N VAL A 27 5.92 7.12 -15.58
CA VAL A 27 6.61 8.39 -15.84
C VAL A 27 7.12 8.98 -14.52
N TYR A 28 6.30 8.91 -13.47
CA TYR A 28 6.64 9.46 -12.16
C TYR A 28 7.48 8.51 -11.29
N PHE A 29 7.30 7.19 -11.47
CA PHE A 29 8.04 6.13 -10.78
C PHE A 29 8.59 5.08 -11.78
N PRO A 30 9.70 5.38 -12.47
CA PRO A 30 10.26 4.52 -13.51
C PRO A 30 10.65 3.13 -13.02
N PHE A 31 10.95 2.98 -11.72
CA PHE A 31 11.26 1.68 -11.12
C PHE A 31 10.05 0.74 -11.05
N LEU A 32 8.82 1.20 -11.30
CA LEU A 32 7.62 0.36 -11.42
C LEU A 32 7.36 -0.09 -12.87
N SER A 33 8.17 0.34 -13.83
CA SER A 33 7.98 0.01 -15.26
C SER A 33 8.04 -1.48 -15.55
N TYR A 34 8.83 -2.26 -14.78
CA TYR A 34 8.94 -3.71 -14.91
C TYR A 34 7.65 -4.47 -14.53
N MET A 35 6.78 -3.88 -13.71
CA MET A 35 5.50 -4.51 -13.34
C MET A 35 4.51 -4.44 -14.50
N SER A 36 3.92 -5.58 -14.86
CA SER A 36 2.83 -5.64 -15.84
C SER A 36 1.60 -4.87 -15.35
N ARG A 37 0.73 -4.45 -16.28
CA ARG A 37 -0.53 -3.76 -15.94
C ARG A 37 -1.38 -4.58 -14.96
N ARG A 38 -1.43 -5.91 -15.13
CA ARG A 38 -2.15 -6.82 -14.22
C ARG A 38 -1.60 -6.78 -12.80
N LYS A 39 -0.27 -6.82 -12.62
CA LYS A 39 0.37 -6.73 -11.30
C LYS A 39 0.07 -5.39 -10.62
N LYS A 40 0.06 -4.28 -11.39
CA LYS A 40 -0.28 -2.95 -10.86
C LYS A 40 -1.73 -2.83 -10.41
N VAL A 41 -2.65 -3.40 -11.19
CA VAL A 41 -4.07 -3.46 -10.80
C VAL A 41 -4.27 -4.34 -9.57
N LEU A 42 -3.56 -5.46 -9.46
CA LEU A 42 -3.62 -6.31 -8.27
C LEU A 42 -3.16 -5.56 -7.01
N ALA A 43 -2.01 -4.86 -7.07
CA ALA A 43 -1.53 -4.05 -5.95
C ALA A 43 -2.53 -2.95 -5.54
N GLN A 44 -3.31 -2.43 -6.50
CA GLN A 44 -4.37 -1.46 -6.22
C GLN A 44 -5.62 -2.10 -5.60
N LEU A 45 -5.98 -3.31 -6.03
CA LEU A 45 -7.05 -4.07 -5.39
C LEU A 45 -6.67 -4.44 -3.95
N GLU A 46 -5.40 -4.72 -3.67
CA GLU A 46 -4.90 -4.89 -2.31
C GLU A 46 -5.12 -3.62 -1.49
N HIS A 47 -4.79 -2.43 -2.01
CA HIS A 47 -5.07 -1.17 -1.33
C HIS A 47 -6.57 -0.97 -1.01
N LEU A 48 -7.46 -1.27 -1.98
CA LEU A 48 -8.90 -1.20 -1.76
C LEU A 48 -9.38 -2.22 -0.72
N ALA A 49 -8.78 -3.42 -0.70
CA ALA A 49 -9.07 -4.43 0.31
C ALA A 49 -8.75 -3.93 1.72
N TYR A 50 -7.75 -3.07 1.91
CA TYR A 50 -7.47 -2.43 3.20
C TYR A 50 -8.55 -1.42 3.63
N VAL A 51 -9.20 -0.73 2.69
CA VAL A 51 -10.40 0.10 3.01
C VAL A 51 -11.51 -0.79 3.53
N ILE A 52 -11.82 -1.86 2.79
CA ILE A 52 -12.86 -2.82 3.18
C ILE A 52 -12.53 -3.42 4.55
N LEU A 53 -11.27 -3.82 4.76
CA LEU A 53 -10.80 -4.34 6.04
C LEU A 53 -10.98 -3.32 7.17
N GLY A 54 -10.66 -2.03 6.93
CA GLY A 54 -10.88 -0.96 7.90
C GLY A 54 -12.36 -0.80 8.27
N VAL A 55 -13.25 -0.86 7.28
CA VAL A 55 -14.71 -0.81 7.50
C VAL A 55 -15.15 -1.98 8.37
N PHE A 56 -14.80 -3.22 8.00
CA PHE A 56 -15.19 -4.42 8.75
C PHE A 56 -14.59 -4.43 10.16
N ALA A 57 -13.30 -4.14 10.29
CA ALA A 57 -12.61 -4.12 11.58
C ALA A 57 -13.25 -3.09 12.52
N CYS A 58 -13.59 -1.89 12.06
CA CYS A 58 -14.25 -0.88 12.88
C CYS A 58 -15.75 -1.15 13.12
N SER A 59 -16.38 -1.97 12.29
CA SER A 59 -17.76 -2.41 12.51
C SER A 59 -17.84 -3.50 13.57
N MET A 60 -16.88 -4.44 13.57
CA MET A 60 -16.79 -5.53 14.55
C MET A 60 -16.12 -5.13 15.86
N LEU A 61 -15.18 -4.19 15.81
CA LEU A 61 -14.42 -3.69 16.96
C LEU A 61 -14.69 -2.19 17.15
N ASN A 62 -14.13 -1.59 18.19
CA ASN A 62 -13.99 -0.13 18.21
C ASN A 62 -12.76 0.30 17.39
N ALA A 63 -12.72 1.56 16.95
CA ALA A 63 -11.64 2.08 16.09
C ALA A 63 -10.25 1.90 16.74
N MET A 64 -10.13 2.18 18.03
CA MET A 64 -8.86 2.06 18.75
C MET A 64 -8.32 0.62 18.72
N LEU A 65 -9.17 -0.37 18.97
CA LEU A 65 -8.80 -1.78 18.95
C LEU A 65 -8.48 -2.27 17.52
N ALA A 66 -9.22 -1.80 16.52
CA ALA A 66 -8.95 -2.10 15.12
C ALA A 66 -7.55 -1.60 14.69
N PHE A 67 -7.17 -0.38 15.05
CA PHE A 67 -5.83 0.15 14.79
C PHE A 67 -4.74 -0.56 15.58
N LEU A 68 -5.01 -0.98 16.82
CA LEU A 68 -4.05 -1.73 17.62
C LEU A 68 -3.69 -3.06 16.96
N ILE A 69 -4.70 -3.84 16.56
CA ILE A 69 -4.50 -5.12 15.86
C ILE A 69 -3.79 -4.91 14.53
N TYR A 70 -4.23 -3.92 13.74
CA TYR A 70 -3.57 -3.56 12.48
C TYR A 70 -2.08 -3.26 12.68
N THR A 71 -1.74 -2.46 13.70
CA THR A 71 -0.36 -2.09 14.00
C THR A 71 0.49 -3.30 14.40
N LEU A 72 -0.04 -4.18 15.25
CA LEU A 72 0.65 -5.40 15.66
C LEU A 72 0.91 -6.33 14.47
N CYS A 73 -0.07 -6.50 13.57
CA CYS A 73 0.11 -7.25 12.33
C CYS A 73 1.16 -6.61 11.43
N ALA A 74 1.11 -5.28 11.25
CA ALA A 74 2.07 -4.56 10.43
C ALA A 74 3.51 -4.70 10.92
N LEU A 75 3.73 -4.62 12.24
CA LEU A 75 5.05 -4.78 12.86
C LEU A 75 5.66 -6.16 12.62
N LEU A 76 4.84 -7.20 12.50
CA LEU A 76 5.30 -8.56 12.21
C LEU A 76 5.47 -8.82 10.71
N ILE A 77 4.50 -8.37 9.91
CA ILE A 77 4.43 -8.69 8.48
C ILE A 77 5.47 -7.90 7.69
N ILE A 78 5.68 -6.61 7.98
CA ILE A 78 6.58 -5.76 7.18
C ILE A 78 8.04 -6.24 7.19
N PRO A 79 8.64 -6.57 8.35
CA PRO A 79 9.99 -7.14 8.37
C PRO A 79 10.08 -8.49 7.66
N LEU A 80 9.04 -9.31 7.79
CA LEU A 80 8.96 -10.62 7.14
C LEU A 80 8.89 -10.47 5.61
N GLU A 81 8.06 -9.57 5.10
CA GLU A 81 7.96 -9.31 3.66
C GLU A 81 9.24 -8.70 3.12
N ALA A 82 9.87 -7.75 3.82
CA ALA A 82 11.16 -7.20 3.42
C ALA A 82 12.26 -8.27 3.38
N PHE A 83 12.25 -9.22 4.33
CA PHE A 83 13.16 -10.36 4.35
C PHE A 83 12.90 -11.32 3.19
N LEU A 84 11.63 -11.71 2.96
CA LEU A 84 11.23 -12.60 1.88
C LEU A 84 11.53 -12.00 0.51
N ALA A 85 11.26 -10.71 0.32
CA ALA A 85 11.59 -9.96 -0.90
C ALA A 85 13.09 -10.02 -1.22
N LYS A 86 13.95 -10.16 -0.20
CA LYS A 86 15.39 -10.29 -0.36
C LYS A 86 15.89 -11.71 -0.55
N LYS A 87 15.36 -12.66 0.21
CA LYS A 87 15.81 -14.05 0.19
C LYS A 87 15.21 -14.84 -0.97
N VAL A 88 13.95 -14.57 -1.33
CA VAL A 88 13.21 -15.30 -2.36
C VAL A 88 13.36 -14.57 -3.70
N ARG A 89 14.44 -14.87 -4.43
CA ARG A 89 14.79 -14.22 -5.70
C ARG A 89 13.77 -14.35 -6.82
N ARG A 90 12.83 -15.31 -6.73
CA ARG A 90 11.85 -15.62 -7.78
C ARG A 90 10.42 -15.28 -7.41
N PHE A 91 10.19 -14.47 -6.37
CA PHE A 91 8.83 -14.04 -6.06
C PHE A 91 8.41 -12.95 -7.06
N PRO A 92 7.37 -13.17 -7.90
CA PRO A 92 7.07 -12.28 -9.03
C PRO A 92 6.74 -10.84 -8.62
N THR A 93 6.29 -10.64 -7.39
CA THR A 93 5.93 -9.32 -6.82
C THR A 93 7.17 -8.53 -6.39
N TRP A 94 8.28 -9.20 -6.07
CA TRP A 94 9.46 -8.61 -5.42
C TRP A 94 10.72 -8.64 -6.29
N GLU A 95 10.60 -8.87 -7.60
CA GLU A 95 11.73 -8.94 -8.54
C GLU A 95 12.64 -7.70 -8.47
N TRP A 96 12.05 -6.51 -8.26
CA TRP A 96 12.76 -5.24 -8.07
C TRP A 96 13.69 -5.20 -6.85
N ALA A 97 13.33 -5.90 -5.76
CA ALA A 97 14.06 -5.89 -4.50
C ALA A 97 15.41 -6.63 -4.61
N SER A 98 15.53 -7.55 -5.57
CA SER A 98 16.71 -8.40 -5.77
C SER A 98 18.00 -7.60 -5.98
N LYS A 99 17.93 -6.47 -6.70
CA LYS A 99 19.09 -5.64 -7.06
C LYS A 99 19.37 -4.45 -6.14
N LEU A 100 18.46 -4.13 -5.21
CA LEU A 100 18.57 -2.96 -4.33
C LEU A 100 19.30 -3.27 -3.01
N SER A 101 19.58 -2.29 -2.16
CA SER A 101 20.07 -2.56 -0.80
C SER A 101 18.92 -2.99 0.12
N PHE A 102 19.20 -3.72 1.23
CA PHE A 102 18.15 -4.05 2.22
C PHE A 102 17.50 -2.77 2.79
N LYS A 103 18.29 -1.72 3.03
CA LYS A 103 17.79 -0.41 3.51
C LYS A 103 16.77 0.20 2.53
N SER A 104 17.06 0.17 1.23
CA SER A 104 16.15 0.68 0.19
C SER A 104 14.86 -0.13 0.10
N VAL A 105 14.96 -1.45 0.24
CA VAL A 105 13.79 -2.35 0.25
C VAL A 105 12.92 -2.05 1.47
N LEU A 106 13.51 -2.04 2.67
CA LEU A 106 12.80 -1.73 3.91
C LEU A 106 12.13 -0.35 3.86
N PHE A 107 12.82 0.67 3.36
CA PHE A 107 12.26 2.00 3.18
C PHE A 107 11.02 1.99 2.27
N THR A 108 11.07 1.24 1.18
CA THR A 108 9.92 1.09 0.27
C THR A 108 8.75 0.39 0.95
N PHE A 109 9.00 -0.66 1.74
CA PHE A 109 7.96 -1.32 2.53
C PHE A 109 7.36 -0.40 3.60
N CYS A 110 8.16 0.47 4.23
CA CYS A 110 7.63 1.48 5.14
C CYS A 110 6.71 2.48 4.41
N LEU A 111 7.05 2.90 3.19
CA LEU A 111 6.18 3.75 2.39
C LEU A 111 4.88 3.03 1.99
N ILE A 112 4.97 1.75 1.62
CA ILE A 112 3.79 0.91 1.37
C ILE A 112 2.93 0.87 2.64
N LEU A 113 3.51 0.61 3.81
CA LEU A 113 2.80 0.57 5.07
C LEU A 113 2.06 1.88 5.38
N VAL A 114 2.70 3.04 5.15
CA VAL A 114 2.03 4.34 5.29
C VAL A 114 0.81 4.41 4.39
N ASN A 115 0.93 3.98 3.13
CA ASN A 115 -0.17 3.98 2.18
C ASN A 115 -1.31 3.03 2.62
N LEU A 116 -0.98 1.80 3.00
CA LEU A 116 -1.96 0.83 3.53
C LEU A 116 -2.68 1.38 4.77
N THR A 117 -1.96 2.10 5.63
CA THR A 117 -2.52 2.70 6.85
C THR A 117 -3.52 3.81 6.50
N LEU A 118 -3.24 4.62 5.48
CA LEU A 118 -4.17 5.64 4.99
C LEU A 118 -5.45 4.99 4.46
N TYR A 119 -5.34 3.95 3.64
CA TYR A 119 -6.50 3.22 3.12
C TYR A 119 -7.33 2.57 4.24
N PHE A 120 -6.66 1.92 5.21
CA PHE A 120 -7.33 1.38 6.39
C PHE A 120 -8.05 2.47 7.19
N SER A 121 -7.40 3.62 7.41
CA SER A 121 -7.98 4.75 8.14
C SER A 121 -9.21 5.32 7.46
N ILE A 122 -9.20 5.43 6.13
CA ILE A 122 -10.38 5.83 5.34
C ILE A 122 -11.53 4.84 5.60
N GLY A 123 -11.24 3.54 5.60
CA GLY A 123 -12.23 2.51 5.90
C GLY A 123 -12.83 2.64 7.30
N VAL A 124 -11.99 2.85 8.31
CA VAL A 124 -12.42 3.09 9.69
C VAL A 124 -13.31 4.34 9.78
N TYR A 125 -12.91 5.43 9.12
CA TYR A 125 -13.68 6.68 9.08
C TYR A 125 -15.07 6.48 8.45
N ILE A 126 -15.14 5.78 7.31
CA ILE A 126 -16.40 5.43 6.67
C ILE A 126 -17.31 4.64 7.61
N ALA A 127 -16.77 3.62 8.30
CA ALA A 127 -17.56 2.83 9.24
C ALA A 127 -18.08 3.66 10.41
N GLN A 128 -17.28 4.59 10.94
CA GLN A 128 -17.74 5.50 12.00
C GLN A 128 -18.88 6.40 11.51
N ALA A 129 -18.76 6.97 10.32
CA ALA A 129 -19.77 7.84 9.73
C ALA A 129 -21.09 7.10 9.45
N LEU A 130 -21.03 5.82 9.05
CA LEU A 130 -22.22 5.05 8.65
C LEU A 130 -22.90 4.31 9.79
N PHE A 131 -22.15 3.80 10.78
CA PHE A 131 -22.67 2.84 11.76
C PHE A 131 -22.59 3.30 13.22
N LYS A 132 -21.91 4.41 13.51
CA LYS A 132 -21.72 4.90 14.89
C LYS A 132 -22.16 6.36 15.07
N SER A 133 -23.09 6.85 14.25
CA SER A 133 -23.82 8.10 14.48
C SER A 133 -24.93 7.93 15.50
#